data_AF-A0A3P7KZ11-F1
#
_entry.id   AF-A0A3P7KZ11-F1
#
_cell.length_a   1.000
_cell.length_b   1.000
_cell.length_c   1.000
_cell.angle_alpha   90.00
_cell.angle_beta   90.00
_cell.angle_gamma   90.00
#
_symmetry.space_group_name_H-M   'P 1'
#
loop_
_entity.id
_entity.type
_entity.pdbx_description
1 polymer ?
#
loop_
_entity_poly.entity_id
_entity_poly.type
_entity_poly.pdbx_seq_one_letter_code
_entity_poly.pdbx_strand_id
1 'polypeptide(L)'
;MFDHIAQCIALFTEEQFRGEKKKLPLGFTFSFPCKIEELTKGILIHWSKGFKASGVEGKDVVKLLKKACRKRSKDFPTEQKGAIKDVSIDVTAILNDTVGTLMACAFKENTCQVHMGVIFGTGTNACYMEKLTKIEKLKGKWETDGLPDEMIINMEWGAFGDDGCLGFIYTDYDREVDEKSINPKVHIFEKMISGMYMGEIVRIVLEALARKGVLFKGDYLSISKKDCFITKYVSDIEK
;
A
#
# COMPACT_ATOMS: atom_id res chain seq x y z
N MET A 1 -11.60 11.37 4.33
CA MET A 1 -10.48 10.46 4.62
C MET A 1 -9.56 11.04 5.71
N PHE A 2 -8.75 12.08 5.43
CA PHE A 2 -7.78 12.59 6.43
C PHE A 2 -8.39 13.14 7.72
N ASP A 3 -9.58 13.74 7.68
CA ASP A 3 -10.29 14.17 8.89
C ASP A 3 -10.61 12.98 9.82
N HIS A 4 -10.96 11.82 9.25
CA HIS A 4 -11.18 10.59 10.01
C HIS A 4 -9.87 10.07 10.61
N ILE A 5 -8.78 10.05 9.83
CA ILE A 5 -7.44 9.67 10.32
C ILE A 5 -7.01 10.56 11.50
N ALA A 6 -7.17 11.88 11.38
CA ALA A 6 -6.85 12.83 12.44
C ALA A 6 -7.68 12.58 13.72
N GLN A 7 -8.96 12.24 13.58
CA GLN A 7 -9.81 11.86 14.70
C GLN A 7 -9.31 10.57 15.38
N CYS A 8 -8.95 9.54 14.61
CA CYS A 8 -8.40 8.30 15.15
C CYS A 8 -7.09 8.53 15.91
N ILE A 9 -6.18 9.36 15.38
CA ILE A 9 -4.92 9.68 16.07
C ILE A 9 -5.19 10.38 17.40
N ALA A 10 -6.16 11.29 17.44
CA ALA A 10 -6.51 11.98 18.67
C ALA A 10 -7.13 11.04 19.73
N LEU A 11 -8.04 10.14 19.31
CA LEU A 11 -8.59 9.11 20.18
C LEU A 11 -7.49 8.23 20.77
N PHE A 12 -6.58 7.73 19.91
CA PHE A 12 -5.45 6.91 20.34
C PHE A 12 -4.53 7.66 21.30
N THR A 13 -4.26 8.94 21.05
CA THR A 13 -3.35 9.71 21.89
C THR A 13 -3.94 9.98 23.28
N GLU A 14 -5.24 10.24 23.35
CA GLU A 14 -5.94 10.39 24.63
C GLU A 14 -5.92 9.09 25.43
N GLU A 15 -6.18 7.95 24.76
CA GLU A 15 -6.18 6.63 25.39
C GLU A 15 -4.80 6.23 25.92
N GLN A 16 -3.75 6.39 25.12
CA GLN A 16 -2.41 5.90 25.45
C GLN A 16 -1.58 6.88 26.28
N PHE A 17 -1.75 8.19 26.05
CA PHE A 17 -0.90 9.22 26.63
C PHE A 17 -1.66 10.22 27.51
N ARG A 18 -2.96 9.99 27.78
CA ARG A 18 -3.83 10.82 28.66
C ARG A 18 -3.76 12.32 28.33
N GLY A 19 -3.56 12.63 27.04
CA GLY A 19 -3.47 13.99 26.55
C GLY A 19 -2.24 14.77 27.06
N GLU A 20 -1.09 14.11 27.27
CA GLU A 20 0.19 14.79 27.44
C GLU A 20 0.50 15.68 26.22
N LYS A 21 0.80 16.97 26.45
CA LYS A 21 1.09 17.98 25.41
C LYS A 21 2.49 17.84 24.79
N LYS A 22 2.99 16.63 24.60
CA LYS A 22 4.26 16.43 23.90
C LYS A 22 4.01 16.36 22.41
N LYS A 23 4.85 17.07 21.64
CA LYS A 23 4.83 16.97 20.18
C LYS A 23 5.32 15.57 19.81
N LEU A 24 4.43 14.70 19.32
CA LEU A 24 4.77 13.31 19.05
C LEU A 24 5.33 13.17 17.62
N PRO A 25 6.51 12.54 17.44
CA PRO A 25 7.00 12.19 16.12
C PRO A 25 6.12 11.08 15.52
N LEU A 26 5.69 11.26 14.28
CA LEU A 26 4.86 10.29 13.55
C LEU A 26 5.56 9.88 12.25
N GLY A 27 5.86 8.59 12.14
CA GLY A 27 6.10 7.94 10.86
C GLY A 27 4.76 7.63 10.19
N PHE A 28 4.54 8.17 9.00
CA PHE A 28 3.32 7.99 8.24
C PHE A 28 3.53 6.94 7.15
N THR A 29 3.22 5.69 7.46
CA THR A 29 3.19 4.62 6.45
C THR A 29 1.97 4.80 5.56
N PHE A 30 2.21 5.10 4.28
CA PHE A 30 1.18 5.37 3.29
C PHE A 30 1.42 4.51 2.05
N SER A 31 0.78 3.33 2.04
CA SER A 31 1.00 2.22 1.10
C SER A 31 0.38 2.43 -0.30
N PHE A 32 0.64 3.59 -0.90
CA PHE A 32 0.22 3.94 -2.24
C PHE A 32 1.38 4.52 -3.04
N PRO A 33 1.31 4.47 -4.39
CA PRO A 33 2.33 5.07 -5.23
C PRO A 33 2.48 6.57 -4.95
N CYS A 34 3.60 6.94 -4.34
CA CYS A 34 3.92 8.31 -3.99
C CYS A 34 5.25 8.74 -4.60
N LYS A 35 5.28 9.93 -5.19
CA LYS A 35 6.53 10.63 -5.48
C LYS A 35 7.03 11.26 -4.20
N ILE A 36 8.04 10.65 -3.59
CA ILE A 36 8.73 11.19 -2.42
C ILE A 36 9.73 12.24 -2.89
N GLU A 37 9.48 13.50 -2.54
CA GLU A 37 10.41 14.61 -2.84
C GLU A 37 11.34 14.87 -1.66
N GLU A 38 10.84 14.68 -0.44
CA GLU A 38 11.59 14.78 0.81
C GLU A 38 11.03 13.74 1.78
N LEU A 39 11.77 13.42 2.85
CA LEU A 39 11.32 12.44 3.85
C LEU A 39 9.96 12.80 4.46
N THR A 40 9.58 14.08 4.49
CA THR A 40 8.29 14.57 5.01
C THR A 40 7.34 15.11 3.93
N LYS A 41 7.61 14.80 2.65
CA LYS A 41 6.82 15.28 1.52
C LYS A 41 6.64 14.19 0.46
N GLY A 42 5.40 13.67 0.38
CA GLY A 42 5.02 12.64 -0.58
C GLY A 42 3.78 13.03 -1.36
N ILE A 43 3.90 13.08 -2.68
CA ILE A 43 2.80 13.41 -3.59
C ILE A 43 2.16 12.10 -4.05
N LEU A 44 0.87 11.90 -3.78
CA LEU A 44 0.13 10.74 -4.30
C LEU A 44 0.07 10.81 -5.82
N ILE A 45 0.49 9.74 -6.51
CA ILE A 45 0.45 9.66 -7.97
C ILE A 45 -0.96 9.26 -8.41
N HIS A 46 -1.43 8.10 -7.97
CA HIS A 46 -2.78 7.59 -8.23
C HIS A 46 -3.20 6.61 -7.13
N TRP A 47 -4.51 6.44 -6.93
CA TRP A 47 -5.02 5.44 -6.00
C TRP A 47 -4.93 4.01 -6.56
N SER A 48 -4.77 3.04 -5.65
CA SER A 48 -4.80 1.61 -5.93
C SER A 48 -5.64 0.87 -4.88
N LYS A 49 -5.73 -0.47 -4.97
CA LYS A 49 -6.35 -1.33 -3.95
C LYS A 49 -7.81 -0.97 -3.62
N GLY A 50 -8.55 -0.43 -4.59
CA GLY A 50 -9.96 -0.03 -4.44
C GLY A 50 -10.21 1.34 -3.79
N PHE A 51 -9.17 2.09 -3.41
CA PHE A 51 -9.31 3.44 -2.88
C PHE A 51 -9.66 4.45 -3.98
N LYS A 52 -10.55 5.41 -3.69
CA LYS A 52 -10.97 6.47 -4.65
C LYS A 52 -11.33 7.79 -3.93
N ALA A 53 -10.52 8.23 -2.97
CA ALA A 53 -10.80 9.48 -2.27
C ALA A 53 -10.50 10.71 -3.15
N SER A 54 -11.50 11.56 -3.37
CA SER A 54 -11.38 12.72 -4.24
C SER A 54 -10.45 13.80 -3.65
N GLY A 55 -9.76 14.51 -4.55
CA GLY A 55 -8.92 15.66 -4.18
C GLY A 55 -7.66 15.30 -3.40
N VAL A 56 -7.14 14.08 -3.53
CA VAL A 56 -5.88 13.62 -2.92
C VAL A 56 -4.79 13.36 -3.96
N GLU A 57 -5.14 12.80 -5.11
CA GLU A 57 -4.18 12.57 -6.22
C GLU A 57 -3.53 13.88 -6.66
N GLY A 58 -2.23 13.83 -6.94
CA GLY A 58 -1.40 15.00 -7.24
C GLY A 58 -1.11 15.92 -6.05
N LYS A 59 -1.48 15.55 -4.82
CA LYS A 59 -1.26 16.38 -3.62
C LYS A 59 -0.33 15.72 -2.61
N ASP A 60 0.33 16.58 -1.84
CA ASP A 60 1.14 16.19 -0.68
C ASP A 60 0.26 15.65 0.45
N VAL A 61 0.34 14.34 0.70
CA VAL A 61 -0.48 13.66 1.71
C VAL A 61 -0.07 14.01 3.13
N VAL A 62 1.19 14.38 3.37
CA VAL A 62 1.65 14.86 4.68
C VAL A 62 1.04 16.21 4.99
N LYS A 63 1.01 17.12 4.00
CA LYS A 63 0.32 18.41 4.13
C LYS A 63 -1.18 18.24 4.36
N LEU A 64 -1.82 17.28 3.69
CA LEU A 64 -3.24 16.98 3.91
C LEU A 64 -3.51 16.46 5.32
N LEU A 65 -2.68 15.53 5.82
CA LEU A 65 -2.77 15.04 7.19
C LEU A 65 -2.55 16.16 8.23
N LYS A 66 -1.50 16.97 8.05
CA LYS A 66 -1.22 18.15 8.91
C LYS A 66 -2.39 19.14 8.91
N LYS A 67 -3.01 19.38 7.74
CA LYS A 67 -4.20 20.25 7.63
C LYS A 67 -5.39 19.66 8.38
N ALA A 68 -5.65 18.37 8.26
CA ALA A 68 -6.75 17.70 8.97
C ALA A 68 -6.58 17.76 10.49
N CYS A 69 -5.36 17.51 10.99
CA CYS A 69 -5.04 17.64 12.41
C CYS A 69 -5.27 19.07 12.91
N ARG A 70 -4.77 20.08 12.18
CA ARG A 70 -4.97 21.50 12.52
C ARG A 70 -6.42 21.95 12.48
N LYS A 71 -7.21 21.45 11.52
CA LYS A 71 -8.64 21.77 11.37
C LYS A 71 -9.40 21.28 12.60
N ARG A 72 -9.18 20.02 12.98
CA ARG A 72 -9.77 19.44 14.19
C ARG A 72 -9.47 20.29 15.43
N SER A 73 -8.24 20.78 15.56
CA SER A 73 -7.86 21.59 16.71
C SER A 73 -8.52 22.96 16.81
N LYS A 74 -9.11 23.44 15.72
CA LYS A 74 -9.91 24.66 15.71
C LYS A 74 -11.37 24.38 16.01
N ASP A 75 -11.88 23.23 15.57
CA ASP A 75 -13.29 22.86 15.70
C ASP A 75 -13.65 22.40 17.13
N PHE A 76 -12.66 21.97 17.94
CA PHE A 76 -12.85 21.53 19.33
C PHE A 76 -11.84 22.16 20.31
N PRO A 77 -11.93 23.47 20.61
CA PRO A 77 -11.02 24.11 21.55
C PRO A 77 -11.07 23.42 22.92
N THR A 78 -9.89 23.04 23.41
CA THR A 78 -9.55 22.22 24.60
C THR A 78 -10.15 22.63 25.96
N GLU A 79 -11.08 23.58 26.01
CA GLU A 79 -11.64 24.14 27.25
C GLU A 79 -12.97 23.48 27.68
N GLN A 80 -13.60 22.66 26.84
CA GLN A 80 -14.78 21.88 27.25
C GLN A 80 -14.37 20.62 28.03
N LYS A 81 -14.85 20.48 29.27
CA LYS A 81 -14.74 19.25 30.08
C LYS A 81 -15.37 18.07 29.31
N GLY A 82 -14.53 17.17 28.80
CA GLY A 82 -14.92 16.00 27.99
C GLY A 82 -14.42 16.02 26.54
N ALA A 83 -13.81 17.13 26.08
CA ALA A 83 -13.21 17.22 24.75
C ALA A 83 -11.84 16.54 24.73
N ILE A 84 -11.63 15.65 23.74
CA ILE A 84 -10.35 14.97 23.47
C ILE A 84 -9.29 16.03 23.14
N LYS A 85 -8.21 16.10 23.91
CA LYS A 85 -7.17 17.11 23.71
C LYS A 85 -6.53 16.97 22.32
N ASP A 86 -6.23 18.08 21.69
CA ASP A 86 -5.59 18.08 20.38
C ASP A 86 -4.14 17.63 20.43
N VAL A 87 -3.81 16.76 19.47
CA VAL A 87 -2.48 16.19 19.32
C VAL A 87 -1.64 17.07 18.42
N SER A 88 -0.53 17.58 18.96
CA SER A 88 0.51 18.21 18.15
C SER A 88 1.39 17.11 17.57
N ILE A 89 1.16 16.77 16.30
CA ILE A 89 1.92 15.72 15.59
C ILE A 89 3.03 16.36 14.78
N ASP A 90 4.23 15.80 14.88
CA ASP A 90 5.32 16.07 13.95
C ASP A 90 5.48 14.91 12.99
N VAL A 91 5.01 15.04 11.75
CA VAL A 91 5.26 13.99 10.74
C VAL A 91 6.74 14.06 10.36
N THR A 92 7.51 13.08 10.83
CA THR A 92 8.97 13.00 10.65
C THR A 92 9.38 12.20 9.43
N ALA A 93 8.52 11.29 8.98
CA ALA A 93 8.72 10.54 7.76
C ALA A 93 7.40 10.12 7.11
N ILE A 94 7.39 10.04 5.79
CA ILE A 94 6.44 9.25 5.01
C ILE A 94 7.19 8.09 4.38
N LEU A 95 6.60 6.89 4.43
CA LEU A 95 7.20 5.68 3.89
C LEU A 95 6.14 4.75 3.29
N ASN A 96 6.58 3.85 2.41
CA ASN A 96 5.77 2.74 1.90
C ASN A 96 5.79 1.56 2.90
N ASP A 97 4.79 0.67 2.87
CA ASP A 97 4.74 -0.51 3.75
C ASP A 97 5.89 -1.48 3.54
N THR A 98 6.37 -1.66 2.32
CA THR A 98 7.57 -2.47 2.02
C THR A 98 8.80 -1.90 2.72
N VAL A 99 8.99 -0.57 2.67
CA VAL A 99 10.09 0.14 3.32
C VAL A 99 9.98 0.03 4.84
N GLY A 100 8.77 0.20 5.38
CA GLY A 100 8.51 0.01 6.81
C GLY A 100 8.82 -1.41 7.28
N THR A 101 8.45 -2.41 6.47
CA THR A 101 8.75 -3.82 6.71
C THR A 101 10.26 -4.08 6.72
N LEU A 102 10.98 -3.60 5.70
CA LEU A 102 12.44 -3.71 5.63
C LEU A 102 13.09 -3.11 6.88
N MET A 103 12.74 -1.86 7.22
CA MET A 103 13.29 -1.15 8.36
C MET A 103 12.99 -1.84 9.70
N ALA A 104 11.75 -2.35 9.88
CA ALA A 104 11.36 -3.06 11.09
C ALA A 104 12.12 -4.39 11.26
N CYS A 105 12.36 -5.11 10.16
CA CYS A 105 13.17 -6.33 10.17
C CYS A 105 14.64 -6.01 10.43
N ALA A 106 15.21 -5.04 9.70
CA ALA A 106 16.60 -4.59 9.88
C ALA A 106 16.88 -4.07 11.31
N PHE A 107 15.90 -3.47 11.97
CA PHE A 107 16.03 -3.04 13.36
C PHE A 107 16.11 -4.20 14.36
N LYS A 108 15.46 -5.33 14.06
CA LYS A 108 15.52 -6.53 14.91
C LYS A 108 16.75 -7.39 14.63
N GLU A 109 17.08 -7.52 13.35
CA GLU A 109 18.22 -8.26 12.83
C GLU A 109 19.45 -7.36 12.81
N ASN A 110 20.22 -7.33 13.91
CA ASN A 110 21.48 -6.57 14.02
C ASN A 110 22.61 -7.07 13.08
N THR A 111 22.30 -7.96 12.14
CA THR A 111 23.24 -8.61 11.23
C THR A 111 23.50 -7.79 9.96
N CYS A 112 22.80 -6.67 9.74
CA CYS A 112 22.87 -5.85 8.51
C CYS A 112 22.56 -6.64 7.21
N GLN A 113 21.98 -7.84 7.30
CA GLN A 113 21.72 -8.72 6.14
C GLN A 113 20.33 -8.51 5.51
N VAL A 114 19.50 -7.65 6.10
CA VAL A 114 18.15 -7.38 5.58
C VAL A 114 18.22 -6.34 4.47
N HIS A 115 18.29 -6.81 3.23
CA HIS A 115 18.40 -5.95 2.04
C HIS A 115 17.10 -5.80 1.25
N MET A 116 16.03 -6.52 1.62
CA MET A 116 14.77 -6.51 0.89
C MET A 116 13.58 -6.60 1.84
N GLY A 117 12.53 -5.84 1.55
CA GLY A 117 11.22 -5.94 2.19
C GLY A 117 10.18 -6.28 1.13
N VAL A 118 9.38 -7.32 1.38
CA VAL A 118 8.36 -7.79 0.44
C VAL A 118 7.01 -7.84 1.13
N ILE A 119 5.97 -7.41 0.43
CA ILE A 119 4.58 -7.50 0.86
C ILE A 119 3.84 -8.48 -0.06
N PHE A 120 3.24 -9.49 0.54
CA PHE A 120 2.24 -10.37 -0.08
C PHE A 120 0.96 -10.30 0.77
N GLY A 121 -0.05 -9.60 0.26
CA GLY A 121 -1.34 -9.45 0.94
C GLY A 121 -2.42 -9.08 -0.06
N THR A 122 -3.27 -8.11 0.26
CA THR A 122 -4.26 -7.57 -0.69
C THR A 122 -3.58 -7.08 -1.98
N GLY A 123 -2.42 -6.45 -1.86
CA GLY A 123 -1.54 -6.13 -2.98
C GLY A 123 -0.21 -6.88 -2.88
N THR A 124 0.68 -6.65 -3.84
CA THR A 124 2.07 -7.08 -3.72
C THR A 124 3.02 -5.97 -4.11
N ASN A 125 4.08 -5.81 -3.33
CA ASN A 125 5.14 -4.86 -3.61
C ASN A 125 6.47 -5.32 -3.00
N ALA A 126 7.58 -4.77 -3.48
CA ALA A 126 8.88 -4.93 -2.86
C ALA A 126 9.67 -3.62 -2.80
N CYS A 127 10.58 -3.58 -1.84
CA CYS A 127 11.65 -2.60 -1.79
C CYS A 127 12.97 -3.28 -1.47
N TYR A 128 14.08 -2.64 -1.84
CA TYR A 128 15.42 -3.13 -1.54
C TYR A 128 16.41 -1.98 -1.38
N MET A 129 17.57 -2.26 -0.78
CA MET A 129 18.67 -1.30 -0.69
C MET A 129 19.46 -1.27 -2.00
N GLU A 130 19.56 -0.10 -2.64
CA GLU A 130 20.30 0.11 -3.89
C GLU A 130 21.42 1.13 -3.69
N LYS A 131 22.52 0.95 -4.41
CA LYS A 131 23.63 1.92 -4.42
C LYS A 131 23.24 3.16 -5.19
N LEU A 132 23.50 4.34 -4.63
CA LEU A 132 23.24 5.63 -5.27
C LEU A 132 23.93 5.75 -6.64
N THR A 133 25.08 5.09 -6.83
CA THR A 133 25.79 5.01 -8.12
C THR A 133 25.00 4.32 -9.24
N LYS A 134 24.01 3.48 -8.91
CA LYS A 134 23.10 2.81 -9.87
C LYS A 134 21.82 3.61 -10.12
N ILE A 135 21.55 4.64 -9.33
CA ILE A 135 20.33 5.45 -9.42
C ILE A 135 20.60 6.67 -10.32
N GLU A 136 20.51 6.47 -11.64
CA GLU A 136 20.80 7.52 -12.62
C GLU A 136 19.97 8.80 -12.43
N LYS A 137 18.73 8.67 -11.94
CA LYS A 137 17.82 9.81 -11.68
C LYS A 137 18.33 10.79 -10.62
N LEU A 138 19.30 10.37 -9.80
CA LEU A 138 19.89 11.16 -8.72
C LEU A 138 21.35 11.56 -9.00
N LYS A 139 21.92 11.18 -10.15
CA LYS A 139 23.31 11.52 -10.50
C LYS A 139 23.56 13.03 -10.40
N GLY A 140 24.63 13.42 -9.71
CA GLY A 140 25.03 14.80 -9.47
C GLY A 140 24.34 15.50 -8.30
N LYS A 141 23.52 14.80 -7.51
CA LYS A 141 22.75 15.38 -6.40
C LYS A 141 23.14 14.91 -4.99
N TRP A 142 23.87 13.80 -4.88
CA TRP A 142 24.15 13.14 -3.60
C TRP A 142 25.66 13.04 -3.33
N GLU A 143 26.51 13.26 -4.33
CA GLU A 143 27.95 13.03 -4.24
C GLU A 143 28.67 13.95 -3.23
N THR A 144 28.01 15.02 -2.77
CA THR A 144 28.59 16.02 -1.86
C THR A 144 27.86 16.14 -0.52
N ASP A 145 26.85 15.31 -0.23
CA ASP A 145 26.03 15.46 0.98
C ASP A 145 26.62 14.80 2.24
N GLY A 146 27.61 13.91 2.08
CA GLY A 146 28.27 13.18 3.17
C GLY A 146 27.41 12.09 3.81
N LEU A 147 26.30 11.71 3.18
CA LEU A 147 25.40 10.64 3.62
C LEU A 147 25.85 9.26 3.07
N PRO A 148 25.31 8.15 3.60
CA PRO A 148 25.59 6.82 3.06
C PRO A 148 25.30 6.72 1.56
N ASP A 149 26.07 5.89 0.86
CA ASP A 149 26.01 5.72 -0.60
C ASP A 149 24.88 4.77 -1.06
N GLU A 150 23.93 4.48 -0.18
CA GLU A 150 22.82 3.56 -0.41
C GLU A 150 21.47 4.21 -0.11
N MET A 151 20.45 3.81 -0.86
CA MET A 151 19.09 4.29 -0.73
C MET A 151 18.09 3.15 -0.94
N ILE A 152 17.05 3.10 -0.12
CA ILE A 152 15.97 2.15 -0.30
C ILE A 152 15.14 2.54 -1.53
N ILE A 153 15.03 1.61 -2.48
CA ILE A 153 14.16 1.73 -3.65
C ILE A 153 12.87 1.01 -3.38
N ASN A 154 11.77 1.77 -3.31
CA ASN A 154 10.42 1.23 -3.47
C ASN A 154 10.19 0.96 -4.96
N MET A 155 9.98 -0.32 -5.33
CA MET A 155 9.88 -0.71 -6.73
C MET A 155 8.51 -0.39 -7.33
N GLU A 156 7.44 -0.41 -6.51
CA GLU A 156 6.06 -0.43 -7.00
C GLU A 156 5.87 -1.50 -8.10
N TRP A 157 6.38 -2.71 -7.85
CA TRP A 157 6.53 -3.77 -8.86
C TRP A 157 5.21 -4.33 -9.40
N GLY A 158 4.07 -3.91 -8.81
CA GLY A 158 2.75 -4.40 -9.20
C GLY A 158 2.43 -4.05 -10.65
N ALA A 159 2.98 -2.94 -11.15
CA ALA A 159 2.87 -2.45 -12.53
C ALA A 159 3.76 -3.20 -13.54
N PHE A 160 4.56 -4.17 -13.10
CA PHE A 160 5.35 -4.98 -14.02
C PHE A 160 4.42 -5.73 -14.99
N GLY A 161 4.72 -5.70 -16.29
CA GLY A 161 3.86 -6.28 -17.32
C GLY A 161 2.76 -5.37 -17.88
N ASP A 162 2.55 -4.17 -17.33
CA ASP A 162 1.59 -3.19 -17.86
C ASP A 162 1.94 -2.75 -19.31
N ASP A 163 3.21 -2.85 -19.69
CA ASP A 163 3.73 -2.61 -21.04
C ASP A 163 3.60 -3.82 -21.99
N GLY A 164 3.07 -4.94 -21.50
CA GLY A 164 2.91 -6.18 -22.26
C GLY A 164 4.11 -7.13 -22.22
N CYS A 165 5.19 -6.82 -21.48
CA CYS A 165 6.36 -7.71 -21.40
C CYS A 165 6.06 -9.09 -20.79
N LEU A 166 4.97 -9.21 -20.02
CA LEU A 166 4.48 -10.46 -19.44
C LEU A 166 3.48 -11.22 -20.33
N GLY A 167 3.27 -10.78 -21.57
CA GLY A 167 2.28 -11.38 -22.48
C GLY A 167 2.50 -12.87 -22.76
N PHE A 168 3.72 -13.39 -22.58
CA PHE A 168 4.05 -14.80 -22.79
C PHE A 168 3.57 -15.74 -21.67
N ILE A 169 3.28 -15.22 -20.47
CA ILE A 169 2.70 -15.97 -19.35
C ILE A 169 1.26 -15.56 -19.04
N TYR A 170 0.78 -14.47 -19.62
CA TYR A 170 -0.53 -13.89 -19.34
C TYR A 170 -1.65 -14.71 -19.99
N THR A 171 -2.40 -15.45 -19.17
CA THR A 171 -3.43 -16.38 -19.65
C THR A 171 -4.75 -15.68 -19.98
N ASP A 172 -5.65 -16.42 -20.65
CA ASP A 172 -7.02 -15.94 -20.88
C ASP A 172 -7.78 -15.70 -19.57
N TYR A 173 -7.44 -16.43 -18.50
CA TYR A 173 -8.04 -16.25 -17.18
C TYR A 173 -7.57 -14.96 -16.51
N ASP A 174 -6.26 -14.67 -16.60
CA ASP A 174 -5.71 -13.42 -16.08
C ASP A 174 -6.31 -12.21 -16.82
N ARG A 175 -6.50 -12.34 -18.15
CA ARG A 175 -7.16 -11.32 -18.96
C ARG A 175 -8.59 -11.06 -18.52
N GLU A 176 -9.36 -12.10 -18.22
CA GLU A 176 -10.71 -11.95 -17.71
C GLU A 176 -10.76 -11.24 -16.35
N VAL A 177 -9.82 -11.57 -15.44
CA VAL A 177 -9.68 -10.87 -14.15
C VAL A 177 -9.36 -9.40 -14.35
N ASP A 178 -8.40 -9.10 -15.23
CA ASP A 178 -7.96 -7.73 -15.51
C ASP A 178 -9.06 -6.88 -16.13
N GLU A 179 -9.75 -7.38 -17.16
CA GLU A 179 -10.83 -6.66 -17.85
C GLU A 179 -11.99 -6.33 -16.91
N LYS A 180 -12.26 -7.21 -15.94
CA LYS A 180 -13.32 -7.04 -14.92
C LYS A 180 -12.83 -6.36 -13.64
N SER A 181 -11.56 -5.95 -13.59
CA SER A 181 -10.97 -5.29 -12.43
C SER A 181 -11.37 -3.81 -12.34
N ILE A 182 -11.00 -3.16 -11.23
CA ILE A 182 -11.23 -1.72 -11.03
C ILE A 182 -10.32 -0.84 -11.89
N ASN A 183 -9.24 -1.40 -12.44
CA ASN A 183 -8.18 -0.73 -13.15
C ASN A 183 -7.65 -1.60 -14.32
N PRO A 184 -8.45 -1.84 -15.38
CA PRO A 184 -8.03 -2.69 -16.49
C PRO A 184 -6.68 -2.25 -17.10
N LYS A 185 -5.83 -3.22 -17.45
CA LYS A 185 -4.48 -3.06 -18.01
C LYS A 185 -3.45 -2.38 -17.09
N VAL A 186 -3.78 -2.24 -15.82
CA VAL A 186 -2.90 -1.62 -14.82
C VAL A 186 -2.66 -2.59 -13.67
N HIS A 187 -1.42 -2.66 -13.21
CA HIS A 187 -0.96 -3.59 -12.18
C HIS A 187 -1.12 -5.07 -12.56
N ILE A 188 -0.68 -5.43 -13.76
CA ILE A 188 -0.76 -6.80 -14.30
C ILE A 188 -0.06 -7.81 -13.38
N PHE A 189 1.16 -7.52 -12.93
CA PHE A 189 1.87 -8.40 -12.01
C PHE A 189 1.18 -8.52 -10.64
N GLU A 190 0.63 -7.43 -10.11
CA GLU A 190 -0.15 -7.50 -8.87
C GLU A 190 -1.36 -8.43 -9.02
N LYS A 191 -2.06 -8.37 -10.15
CA LYS A 191 -3.25 -9.19 -10.42
C LYS A 191 -2.96 -10.68 -10.50
N MET A 192 -1.78 -11.05 -11.00
CA MET A 192 -1.40 -12.46 -11.11
C MET A 192 -0.95 -13.07 -9.77
N ILE A 193 -0.65 -12.26 -8.75
CA ILE A 193 0.00 -12.73 -7.51
C ILE A 193 -0.79 -12.41 -6.25
N SER A 194 -1.43 -11.24 -6.18
CA SER A 194 -1.93 -10.74 -4.91
C SER A 194 -3.17 -11.48 -4.42
N GLY A 195 -3.35 -11.47 -3.11
CA GLY A 195 -4.52 -12.04 -2.45
C GLY A 195 -5.82 -11.30 -2.73
N MET A 196 -5.82 -10.15 -3.44
CA MET A 196 -7.08 -9.55 -3.91
C MET A 196 -7.63 -10.29 -5.14
N TYR A 197 -6.77 -10.90 -5.95
CA TYR A 197 -7.15 -11.43 -7.27
C TYR A 197 -7.03 -12.96 -7.35
N MET A 198 -6.18 -13.57 -6.51
CA MET A 198 -5.94 -15.01 -6.48
C MET A 198 -7.23 -15.85 -6.42
N GLY A 199 -8.17 -15.47 -5.55
CA GLY A 199 -9.46 -16.16 -5.44
C GLY A 199 -10.30 -16.07 -6.72
N GLU A 200 -10.26 -14.94 -7.42
CA GLU A 200 -11.02 -14.73 -8.66
C GLU A 200 -10.41 -15.49 -9.84
N ILE A 201 -9.07 -15.60 -9.92
CA ILE A 201 -8.39 -16.46 -10.90
C ILE A 201 -8.86 -17.91 -10.73
N VAL A 202 -8.81 -18.44 -9.49
CA VAL A 202 -9.25 -19.80 -9.19
C VAL A 202 -10.73 -19.99 -9.54
N ARG A 203 -11.59 -19.03 -9.18
CA ARG A 203 -13.03 -19.07 -9.50
C ARG A 203 -13.27 -19.19 -11.00
N ILE A 204 -12.60 -18.36 -11.81
CA ILE A 204 -12.77 -18.36 -13.27
C ILE A 204 -12.32 -19.70 -13.88
N VAL A 205 -11.20 -20.25 -13.41
CA VAL A 205 -10.72 -21.57 -13.86
C VAL A 205 -11.73 -22.67 -13.50
N LEU A 206 -12.25 -22.67 -12.26
CA LEU A 206 -13.25 -23.63 -11.81
C LEU A 206 -14.56 -23.50 -12.61
N GLU A 207 -15.01 -22.27 -12.88
CA GLU A 207 -16.20 -22.02 -13.70
C GLU A 207 -16.00 -22.54 -15.13
N ALA A 208 -14.84 -22.29 -15.74
CA ALA A 208 -14.52 -22.76 -17.08
C ALA A 208 -14.51 -24.30 -17.17
N LEU A 209 -13.98 -24.98 -16.16
CA LEU A 209 -13.98 -26.45 -16.08
C LEU A 209 -15.39 -27.01 -15.83
N ALA A 210 -16.19 -26.35 -14.98
CA ALA A 210 -17.57 -26.74 -14.72
C ALA A 210 -18.44 -26.59 -15.98
N ARG A 211 -18.32 -25.49 -16.72
CA ARG A 211 -19.02 -25.27 -18.00
C ARG A 211 -18.69 -26.33 -19.06
N LYS A 212 -17.47 -26.89 -19.03
CA LYS A 212 -17.05 -28.00 -19.90
C LYS A 212 -17.51 -29.38 -19.40
N GLY A 213 -18.21 -29.45 -18.27
CA GLY A 213 -18.67 -30.71 -17.67
C GLY A 213 -17.56 -31.51 -16.97
N VAL A 214 -16.37 -30.95 -16.81
CA VAL A 214 -15.21 -31.62 -16.18
C VAL A 214 -15.37 -31.63 -14.66
N LEU A 215 -15.90 -30.54 -14.09
CA LEU A 215 -16.16 -30.40 -12.66
C LEU A 215 -17.66 -30.22 -12.39
N PHE A 216 -18.06 -30.51 -11.15
CA PHE A 216 -19.39 -30.24 -10.59
C PHE A 216 -20.57 -30.74 -11.44
N LYS A 217 -20.37 -31.79 -12.26
CA LYS A 217 -21.37 -32.34 -13.19
C LYS A 217 -22.01 -31.29 -14.11
N GLY A 218 -21.27 -30.21 -14.42
CA GLY A 218 -21.80 -29.11 -15.24
C GLY A 218 -22.46 -27.97 -14.46
N ASP A 219 -22.63 -28.09 -13.13
CA ASP A 219 -23.21 -27.00 -12.33
C ASP A 219 -22.16 -25.93 -12.02
N TYR A 220 -22.35 -24.75 -12.60
CA TYR A 220 -21.49 -23.58 -12.41
C TYR A 220 -22.21 -22.42 -11.72
N LEU A 221 -23.51 -22.55 -11.40
CA LEU A 221 -24.32 -21.41 -10.94
C LEU A 221 -23.78 -20.82 -9.65
N SER A 222 -23.41 -21.66 -8.67
CA SER A 222 -22.88 -21.23 -7.38
C SER A 222 -21.53 -20.51 -7.47
N ILE A 223 -20.72 -20.81 -8.50
CA ILE A 223 -19.38 -20.22 -8.70
C ILE A 223 -19.33 -19.14 -9.78
N SER A 224 -20.47 -18.84 -10.42
CA SER A 224 -20.59 -17.81 -11.46
C SER A 224 -20.53 -16.37 -10.92
N LYS A 225 -20.75 -16.20 -9.62
CA LYS A 225 -20.75 -14.88 -8.98
C LYS A 225 -19.32 -14.43 -8.70
N LYS A 226 -18.93 -13.28 -9.27
CA LYS A 226 -17.67 -12.59 -8.97
C LYS A 226 -17.45 -12.45 -7.45
N ASP A 227 -16.21 -12.62 -7.01
CA ASP A 227 -15.75 -12.48 -5.62
C ASP A 227 -16.40 -13.47 -4.63
N CYS A 228 -17.10 -14.52 -5.10
CA CYS A 228 -17.66 -15.54 -4.21
C CYS A 228 -16.58 -16.47 -3.62
N PHE A 229 -15.40 -16.50 -4.26
CA PHE A 229 -14.27 -17.31 -3.85
C PHE A 229 -13.14 -16.42 -3.34
N ILE A 230 -13.08 -16.22 -2.03
CA ILE A 230 -12.05 -15.38 -1.41
C ILE A 230 -10.73 -16.15 -1.26
N THR A 231 -9.62 -15.43 -1.22
CA THR A 231 -8.27 -16.00 -1.09
C THR A 231 -8.10 -16.89 0.13
N LYS A 232 -8.87 -16.66 1.21
CA LYS A 232 -8.90 -17.58 2.35
C LYS A 232 -9.26 -19.02 1.94
N TYR A 233 -10.22 -19.21 1.03
CA TYR A 233 -10.60 -20.55 0.58
C TYR A 233 -9.48 -21.23 -0.21
N VAL A 234 -8.70 -20.48 -0.99
CA VAL A 234 -7.50 -21.01 -1.66
C VAL A 234 -6.54 -21.57 -0.60
N SER A 235 -6.23 -20.76 0.43
CA SER A 235 -5.31 -21.16 1.49
C SER A 235 -5.82 -22.31 2.37
N ASP A 236 -7.13 -22.42 2.56
CA ASP A 236 -7.74 -23.48 3.37
C ASP A 236 -7.77 -24.83 2.63
N ILE A 237 -7.82 -24.83 1.28
CA ILE A 237 -7.84 -26.05 0.46
C ILE A 237 -6.46 -26.69 0.32
N GLU A 238 -5.39 -25.90 0.36
CA GLU A 238 -4.01 -26.38 0.22
C GLU A 238 -3.39 -26.96 1.51
N LYS A 239 -4.13 -26.94 2.63
CA LYS A 239 -3.70 -27.50 3.93
C LYS A 239 -4.20 -28.92 4.16
#